data_AF-A0A7S2QM28-F1
#
_entry.id   AF-A0A7S2QM28-F1
#
_cell.length_a   1.000
_cell.length_b   1.000
_cell.length_c   1.000
_cell.angle_alpha   90.00
_cell.angle_beta   90.00
_cell.angle_gamma   90.00
#
_symmetry.space_group_name_H-M   'P 1'
#
loop_
_entity.id
_entity.type
_entity.pdbx_description
1 polymer ?
#
loop_
_entity_poly.entity_id
_entity_poly.type
_entity_poly.pdbx_seq_one_letter_code
_entity_poly.pdbx_strand_id
1 'polypeptide(L)'
;SKVIAYGGSYSGACASWIRRTFPEDVDAAVAESPPLIAKMAFPEYDVSNLVALSSPDGRCAQVVARTMGALDRLLADRRGDLMRLYNAEYQIDAPMGDADFMYGLGDSVAGAVL
;
A
#
# COMPACT_ATOMS: atom_id res chain seq x y z
N SER A 1 -30.82 23.61 -8.65
CA SER A 1 -30.22 22.28 -8.94
C SER A 1 -29.58 21.73 -7.68
N LYS A 2 -29.31 20.42 -7.61
CA LYS A 2 -28.62 19.76 -6.49
C LYS A 2 -27.32 19.11 -6.96
N VAL A 3 -26.25 19.23 -6.18
CA VAL A 3 -24.89 18.78 -6.53
C VAL A 3 -24.41 17.72 -5.54
N ILE A 4 -23.92 16.60 -6.07
CA ILE A 4 -23.31 15.51 -5.28
C ILE A 4 -21.89 15.30 -5.77
N ALA A 5 -20.92 15.39 -4.85
CA ALA A 5 -19.53 15.03 -5.14
C ALA A 5 -19.34 13.52 -4.95
N TYR A 6 -18.70 12.84 -5.91
CA TYR A 6 -18.39 11.41 -5.84
C TYR A 6 -16.89 11.20 -6.01
N GLY A 7 -16.30 10.31 -5.22
CA GLY A 7 -14.91 9.89 -5.43
C GLY A 7 -14.51 8.71 -4.57
N GLY A 8 -13.45 8.02 -5.01
CA GLY A 8 -12.80 6.91 -4.30
C GLY A 8 -11.36 7.24 -3.93
N SER A 9 -10.85 6.63 -2.85
CA SER A 9 -9.49 6.86 -2.36
C SER A 9 -9.22 8.37 -2.18
N TYR A 10 -8.12 8.91 -2.70
CA TYR A 10 -7.79 10.33 -2.65
C TYR A 10 -8.95 11.22 -3.14
N SER A 11 -9.62 10.85 -4.25
CA SER A 11 -10.76 11.61 -4.76
C SER A 11 -12.00 11.53 -3.85
N GLY A 12 -12.14 10.47 -3.06
CA GLY A 12 -13.16 10.37 -2.01
C GLY A 12 -12.88 11.30 -0.83
N ALA A 13 -11.60 11.46 -0.46
CA ALA A 13 -11.20 12.46 0.51
C ALA A 13 -11.51 13.88 -0.03
N CYS A 14 -11.17 14.16 -1.29
CA CYS A 14 -11.53 15.41 -1.96
C CYS A 14 -13.05 15.64 -1.98
N ALA A 15 -13.87 14.61 -2.29
CA ALA A 15 -15.33 14.71 -2.29
C ALA A 15 -15.87 15.07 -0.90
N SER A 16 -15.29 14.48 0.15
CA SER A 16 -15.64 14.83 1.54
C SER A 16 -15.22 16.26 1.91
N TRP A 17 -14.01 16.66 1.52
CA TRP A 17 -13.47 17.99 1.81
C TRP A 17 -14.21 19.09 1.07
N ILE A 18 -14.54 18.92 -0.21
CA ILE A 18 -15.29 19.93 -0.97
C ILE A 18 -16.70 20.13 -0.40
N ARG A 19 -17.37 19.03 -0.02
CA ARG A 19 -18.68 19.10 0.67
C ARG A 19 -18.61 19.81 2.02
N ARG A 20 -17.52 19.64 2.76
CA ARG A 20 -17.30 20.33 4.04
C ARG A 20 -16.97 21.81 3.85
N THR A 21 -16.15 22.15 2.86
CA THR A 21 -15.66 23.51 2.63
C THR A 21 -16.70 24.40 1.95
N PHE A 22 -17.50 23.84 1.04
CA PHE A 22 -18.52 24.56 0.26
C PHE A 22 -19.91 23.95 0.46
N PRO A 23 -20.47 24.01 1.68
CA PRO A 23 -21.73 23.35 1.99
C PRO A 23 -22.95 23.93 1.27
N GLU A 24 -22.86 25.16 0.77
CA GLU A 24 -23.91 25.82 -0.01
C GLU A 24 -23.86 25.41 -1.50
N ASP A 25 -22.69 25.01 -2.00
CA ASP A 25 -22.49 24.65 -3.41
C ASP A 25 -22.58 23.13 -3.66
N VAL A 26 -22.26 22.32 -2.64
CA VAL A 26 -22.28 20.85 -2.69
C VAL A 26 -23.25 20.34 -1.63
N ASP A 27 -24.35 19.72 -2.07
CA ASP A 27 -25.41 19.25 -1.16
C ASP A 27 -25.02 17.97 -0.41
N ALA A 28 -24.29 17.06 -1.07
CA ALA A 28 -23.85 15.78 -0.51
C ALA A 28 -22.52 15.29 -1.10
N ALA A 29 -21.88 14.33 -0.41
CA ALA A 29 -20.72 13.62 -0.93
C ALA A 29 -20.87 12.10 -0.73
N VAL A 30 -20.43 11.34 -1.73
CA VAL A 30 -20.18 9.91 -1.64
C VAL A 30 -18.68 9.71 -1.73
N ALA A 31 -18.10 9.22 -0.64
CA ALA A 31 -16.67 9.07 -0.49
C ALA A 31 -16.34 7.60 -0.19
N GLU A 32 -15.81 6.92 -1.20
CA GLU A 32 -15.45 5.50 -1.13
C GLU A 32 -14.00 5.35 -0.67
N SER A 33 -13.77 4.57 0.38
CA SER A 33 -12.44 4.36 1.01
C SER A 33 -11.58 5.64 1.17
N PRO A 34 -12.13 6.76 1.69
CA PRO A 34 -11.43 8.04 1.69
C PRO A 34 -10.37 8.10 2.82
N PRO A 35 -9.10 8.41 2.53
CA PRO A 35 -8.10 8.69 3.57
C PRO A 35 -8.29 10.12 4.12
N LEU A 36 -9.35 10.33 4.92
CA LEU A 36 -9.71 11.67 5.44
C LEU A 36 -8.65 12.28 6.36
N ILE A 37 -7.88 11.42 7.04
CA ILE A 37 -6.82 11.81 7.96
C ILE A 37 -5.50 11.29 7.40
N ALA A 38 -4.68 12.21 6.89
CA ALA A 38 -3.32 11.88 6.48
C ALA A 38 -2.45 11.67 7.72
N LYS A 39 -1.98 10.44 7.91
CA LYS A 39 -1.02 10.07 8.96
C LYS A 39 0.34 9.84 8.31
N MET A 40 1.37 10.54 8.78
CA MET A 40 2.74 10.33 8.28
C MET A 40 3.27 8.93 8.65
N ALA A 41 2.96 8.47 9.86
CA ALA A 41 3.19 7.10 10.28
C ALA A 41 1.82 6.42 10.45
N PHE A 42 1.52 5.45 9.59
CA PHE A 42 0.23 4.76 9.58
C PHE A 42 0.41 3.23 9.69
N PRO A 43 0.93 2.72 10.82
CA PRO A 43 1.14 1.28 11.01
C PRO A 43 -0.15 0.45 10.92
N GLU A 44 -1.32 1.07 11.11
CA GLU A 44 -2.60 0.39 11.00
C GLU A 44 -2.91 -0.05 9.56
N TYR A 45 -2.27 0.54 8.54
CA TYR A 45 -2.37 0.07 7.15
C TYR A 45 -1.79 -1.35 7.02
N ASP A 46 -0.60 -1.59 7.58
CA ASP A 46 0.04 -2.90 7.54
C ASP A 46 -0.73 -3.93 8.38
N VAL A 47 -1.35 -3.50 9.49
CA VAL A 47 -2.26 -4.36 10.28
C VAL A 47 -3.47 -4.77 9.45
N SER A 48 -4.07 -3.85 8.68
CA SER A 48 -5.17 -4.16 7.77
C SER A 48 -4.75 -5.19 6.72
N ASN A 49 -3.55 -5.03 6.15
CA ASN A 49 -3.01 -5.98 5.18
C ASN A 49 -2.83 -7.37 5.80
N LEU A 50 -2.28 -7.43 7.01
CA LEU A 50 -2.14 -8.69 7.75
C LEU A 50 -3.49 -9.37 8.01
N VAL A 51 -4.51 -8.60 8.39
CA VAL A 51 -5.88 -9.13 8.60
C VAL A 51 -6.43 -9.73 7.31
N ALA A 52 -6.29 -9.01 6.19
CA ALA A 52 -6.73 -9.51 4.88
C ALA A 52 -5.98 -10.78 4.46
N LEU A 53 -4.65 -10.81 4.63
CA LEU A 53 -3.81 -11.99 4.37
C LEU A 53 -4.08 -13.17 5.31
N SER A 54 -4.78 -12.94 6.42
CA SER A 54 -5.11 -13.97 7.41
C SER A 54 -6.52 -14.54 7.24
N SER A 55 -7.24 -14.13 6.19
CA SER A 55 -8.61 -14.57 5.91
C SER A 55 -8.66 -15.41 4.61
N PRO A 56 -9.42 -16.52 4.56
CA PRO A 56 -10.19 -17.11 5.67
C PRO A 56 -9.32 -17.90 6.67
N ASP A 57 -8.04 -18.13 6.35
CA ASP A 57 -7.07 -18.74 7.25
C ASP A 57 -5.71 -18.05 7.18
N GLY A 58 -4.89 -18.24 8.23
CA GLY A 58 -3.60 -17.55 8.39
C GLY A 58 -2.48 -18.02 7.46
N ARG A 59 -2.73 -18.92 6.51
CA ARG A 59 -1.68 -19.55 5.71
C ARG A 59 -0.99 -18.57 4.77
N CYS A 60 -1.75 -17.66 4.14
CA CYS A 60 -1.19 -16.66 3.24
C CYS A 60 -0.25 -15.72 4.01
N ALA A 61 -0.70 -15.13 5.12
CA ALA A 61 0.14 -14.34 6.01
C ALA A 61 1.42 -15.08 6.46
N GLN A 62 1.31 -16.36 6.83
CA GLN A 62 2.48 -17.16 7.23
C GLN A 62 3.46 -17.42 6.09
N VAL A 63 2.97 -17.67 4.87
CA VAL A 63 3.82 -17.84 3.68
C VAL A 63 4.54 -16.53 3.38
N VAL A 64 3.83 -15.40 3.35
CA VAL A 64 4.41 -14.07 3.14
C VAL A 64 5.51 -13.80 4.17
N ALA A 65 5.26 -14.02 5.46
CA ALA A 65 6.25 -13.81 6.52
C ALA A 65 7.52 -14.68 6.31
N ARG A 66 7.36 -15.95 5.94
CA ARG A 66 8.50 -16.84 5.64
C ARG A 66 9.26 -16.41 4.40
N THR A 67 8.55 -15.99 3.36
CA THR A 67 9.13 -15.52 2.10
C THR A 67 9.93 -14.24 2.34
N MET A 68 9.37 -13.24 3.02
CA MET A 68 10.09 -12.01 3.36
C MET A 68 11.36 -12.30 4.17
N GLY A 69 11.27 -13.16 5.19
CA GLY A 69 12.46 -13.56 5.94
C GLY A 69 13.49 -14.37 5.11
N ALA A 70 13.09 -15.04 4.03
CA ALA A 70 14.01 -15.67 3.09
C ALA A 70 14.67 -14.64 2.16
N LEU A 71 13.89 -13.65 1.69
CA LEU A 71 14.38 -12.54 0.87
C LEU A 71 15.41 -11.70 1.64
N ASP A 72 15.19 -11.41 2.93
CA ASP A 72 16.17 -10.71 3.78
C ASP A 72 17.52 -11.42 3.81
N ARG A 73 17.51 -12.76 3.97
CA ARG A 73 18.74 -13.57 3.96
C ARG A 73 19.40 -13.58 2.58
N LEU A 74 18.62 -13.73 1.51
CA LEU A 74 19.13 -13.69 0.15
C LEU A 74 19.71 -12.33 -0.21
N LEU A 75 19.13 -11.23 0.30
CA LEU A 75 19.63 -9.89 0.09
C LEU A 75 21.00 -9.71 0.74
N ALA A 76 21.20 -10.28 1.94
CA ALA A 76 22.49 -10.27 2.63
C ALA A 76 23.55 -11.17 1.96
N ASP A 77 23.17 -12.41 1.60
CA ASP A 77 24.14 -13.44 1.20
C ASP A 77 24.36 -13.55 -0.32
N ARG A 78 23.30 -13.26 -1.10
CA ARG A 78 23.24 -13.50 -2.56
C ARG A 78 22.52 -12.38 -3.30
N ARG A 79 22.78 -11.14 -2.89
CA ARG A 79 22.17 -9.90 -3.42
C ARG A 79 21.99 -9.89 -4.94
N GLY A 80 23.08 -10.11 -5.69
CA GLY A 80 23.05 -10.04 -7.15
C GLY A 80 22.19 -11.14 -7.81
N ASP A 81 22.17 -12.34 -7.23
CA ASP A 81 21.31 -13.43 -7.72
C ASP A 81 19.84 -13.17 -7.41
N LEU A 82 19.54 -12.60 -6.24
CA LEU A 82 18.20 -12.18 -5.87
C LEU A 82 17.68 -11.08 -6.82
N MET A 83 18.47 -10.04 -7.04
CA MET A 83 18.09 -8.96 -7.96
C MET A 83 17.84 -9.50 -9.37
N ARG A 84 18.69 -10.41 -9.87
CA ARG A 84 18.49 -11.08 -11.17
C ARG A 84 17.21 -11.92 -11.22
N LEU A 85 16.89 -12.64 -10.14
CA LEU A 85 15.66 -13.45 -10.06
C LEU A 85 14.39 -12.59 -10.25
N TYR A 86 14.44 -11.32 -9.84
CA TYR A 86 13.34 -10.37 -9.94
C TYR A 86 13.48 -9.39 -11.11
N ASN A 87 14.43 -9.59 -12.02
CA ASN A 87 14.77 -8.65 -13.10
C ASN A 87 15.03 -7.21 -12.58
N ALA A 88 15.66 -7.12 -11.41
CA ALA A 88 15.94 -5.90 -10.66
C ALA A 88 17.43 -5.56 -10.62
N GLU A 89 18.25 -6.04 -11.57
CA GLU A 89 19.70 -5.80 -11.59
C GLU A 89 20.06 -4.31 -11.65
N TYR A 90 19.16 -3.47 -12.18
CA TYR A 90 19.30 -2.01 -12.17
C TYR A 90 19.35 -1.42 -10.75
N GLN A 91 18.88 -2.15 -9.73
CA GLN A 91 18.96 -1.76 -8.33
C GLN A 91 20.34 -2.04 -7.71
N ILE A 92 21.19 -2.84 -8.34
CA ILE A 92 22.49 -3.22 -7.75
C ILE A 92 23.38 -1.98 -7.53
N ASP A 93 23.40 -1.08 -8.51
CA ASP A 93 24.24 0.13 -8.50
C ASP A 93 23.47 1.39 -8.03
N ALA A 94 22.18 1.24 -7.72
CA ALA A 94 21.35 2.36 -7.28
C ALA A 94 21.67 2.72 -5.80
N PRO A 95 21.78 4.03 -5.46
CA PRO A 95 22.11 4.47 -4.10
C PRO A 95 21.18 3.94 -3.00
N MET A 96 19.91 3.64 -3.33
CA MET A 96 18.91 3.08 -2.42
C MET A 96 18.34 1.75 -2.93
N GLY A 97 19.04 1.06 -3.83
CA GLY A 97 18.44 -0.05 -4.57
C GLY A 97 17.95 -1.20 -3.71
N ASP A 98 18.59 -1.48 -2.57
CA ASP A 98 18.13 -2.49 -1.62
C ASP A 98 16.85 -2.07 -0.90
N ALA A 99 16.79 -0.80 -0.50
CA ALA A 99 15.60 -0.23 0.11
C ALA A 99 14.44 -0.15 -0.88
N ASP A 100 14.70 0.30 -2.11
CA ASP A 100 13.69 0.40 -3.18
C ASP A 100 13.18 -0.99 -3.59
N PHE A 101 14.06 -1.98 -3.67
CA PHE A 101 13.70 -3.37 -3.95
C PHE A 101 12.79 -3.94 -2.85
N MET A 102 13.18 -3.81 -1.59
CA MET A 102 12.39 -4.31 -0.46
C MET A 102 11.08 -3.53 -0.28
N TYR A 103 11.09 -2.21 -0.55
CA TYR A 103 9.89 -1.39 -0.56
C TYR A 103 8.92 -1.84 -1.66
N GLY A 104 9.41 -2.10 -2.87
CA GLY A 104 8.59 -2.60 -3.97
C GLY A 104 7.99 -3.98 -3.69
N LEU A 105 8.71 -4.85 -2.99
CA LEU A 105 8.18 -6.13 -2.51
C LEU A 105 7.06 -5.92 -1.47
N GLY A 106 7.26 -5.00 -0.51
CA GLY A 106 6.24 -4.63 0.47
C GLY A 106 4.98 -4.07 -0.18
N ASP A 107 5.13 -3.18 -1.16
CA ASP A 107 4.01 -2.60 -1.91
C ASP A 107 3.28 -3.67 -2.74
N SER A 108 4.01 -4.63 -3.31
CA SER A 108 3.42 -5.78 -4.01
C SER A 108 2.57 -6.65 -3.10
N VAL A 109 3.00 -6.85 -1.84
CA VAL A 109 2.22 -7.59 -0.83
C VAL A 109 0.97 -6.81 -0.44
N ALA A 110 1.08 -5.50 -0.21
CA ALA A 110 -0.07 -4.65 0.09
C ALA A 110 -1.07 -4.60 -1.09
N GLY A 111 -0.58 -4.55 -2.33
CA GLY A 111 -1.40 -4.57 -3.53
C GLY A 111 -2.18 -5.86 -3.74
N ALA A 112 -1.74 -6.98 -3.13
CA ALA A 112 -2.43 -8.27 -3.25
C ALA A 112 -3.73 -8.37 -2.41
N VAL A 113 -3.99 -7.39 -1.53
CA VAL A 113 -5.16 -7.37 -0.64
C VAL A 113 -6.08 -6.16 -0.81
N LEU A 114 -5.75 -5.29 -1.77
CA LEU A 114 -6.63 -4.21 -2.25
C LEU A 114 -7.64 -4.74 -3.28
#